data_AF-A0A5N7W722-F1
#
_entry.id   AF-A0A5N7W722-F1
#
_cell.length_a   1.000
_cell.length_b   1.000
_cell.length_c   1.000
_cell.angle_alpha   90.00
_cell.angle_beta   90.00
_cell.angle_gamma   90.00
#
_symmetry.space_group_name_H-M   'P 1'
#
loop_
_entity.id
_entity.type
_entity.pdbx_description
1 polymer ?
#
loop_
_entity_poly.entity_id
_entity_poly.type
_entity_poly.pdbx_seq_one_letter_code
_entity_poly.pdbx_strand_id
1 'polypeptide(L)'
;MVEKKAVEHKKPGRLTFRAVNAALAAAGAAEVLAKGNGYFYFMEGDAHCWPATMVYVTRLNDLTVEQWIGEWRSLRADWLSRKS
;
A
#
# COMPACT_ATOMS: atom_id res chain seq x y z
N MET A 1 -26.66 10.34 12.55
CA MET A 1 -26.27 10.11 11.14
C MET A 1 -25.07 11.00 10.89
N VAL A 2 -23.84 10.49 11.01
CA VAL A 2 -22.64 11.33 10.88
C VAL A 2 -22.37 11.54 9.40
N GLU A 3 -22.55 12.79 8.95
CA GLU A 3 -22.20 13.23 7.61
C GLU A 3 -20.71 12.98 7.36
N LYS A 4 -20.42 12.05 6.45
CA LYS A 4 -19.08 11.90 5.89
C LYS A 4 -18.81 13.13 5.03
N LYS A 5 -18.12 14.13 5.59
CA LYS A 5 -17.57 15.23 4.77
C LYS A 5 -16.70 14.62 3.68
N ALA A 6 -17.12 14.78 2.44
CA ALA A 6 -16.28 14.48 1.29
C ALA A 6 -15.10 15.45 1.34
N VAL A 7 -13.93 14.93 1.72
CA VAL A 7 -12.68 15.67 1.58
C VAL A 7 -12.47 15.90 0.09
N GLU A 8 -12.40 17.17 -0.31
CA GLU A 8 -12.03 17.55 -1.66
C GLU A 8 -10.61 17.04 -1.92
N HIS A 9 -10.52 15.95 -2.70
CA HIS A 9 -9.24 15.45 -3.17
C HIS A 9 -8.79 16.35 -4.32
N LYS A 10 -8.08 17.43 -3.99
CA LYS A 10 -7.25 18.18 -4.95
C LYS A 10 -6.51 17.13 -5.78
N LYS A 11 -6.78 17.03 -7.10
CA LYS A 11 -6.17 16.01 -7.98
C LYS A 11 -4.68 15.92 -7.62
N PRO A 12 -4.24 14.86 -6.94
CA PRO A 12 -2.86 14.82 -6.52
C PRO A 12 -2.03 14.81 -7.81
N GLY A 13 -0.96 15.59 -7.85
CA GLY A 13 0.04 15.43 -8.90
C GLY A 13 0.38 13.94 -9.04
N ARG A 14 0.69 13.49 -10.26
CA ARG A 14 0.97 12.09 -10.60
C ARG A 14 1.61 11.35 -9.43
N LEU A 15 0.92 10.35 -8.88
CA LEU A 15 1.44 9.56 -7.77
C LEU A 15 2.74 8.89 -8.20
N THR A 16 3.72 8.86 -7.30
CA THR A 16 5.05 8.28 -7.53
C THR A 16 5.34 7.20 -6.51
N PHE A 17 6.16 6.21 -6.88
CA PHE A 17 6.65 5.20 -5.93
C PHE A 17 7.33 5.84 -4.72
N ARG A 18 8.09 6.92 -4.95
CA ARG A 18 8.75 7.67 -3.89
C ARG A 18 7.75 8.19 -2.85
N ALA A 19 6.61 8.75 -3.30
CA ALA A 19 5.59 9.24 -2.38
C ALA A 19 4.96 8.11 -1.56
N VAL A 20 4.65 6.98 -2.21
CA VAL A 20 4.09 5.81 -1.52
C VAL A 20 5.09 5.21 -0.53
N ASN A 21 6.35 5.00 -0.95
CA ASN A 21 7.39 4.41 -0.10
C ASN A 21 7.78 5.34 1.07
N ALA A 22 7.78 6.65 0.87
CA ALA A 22 7.95 7.59 1.98
C ALA A 22 6.81 7.49 3.00
N ALA A 23 5.58 7.30 2.53
CA ALA A 23 4.42 7.15 3.40
C ALA A 23 4.41 5.79 4.13
N LEU A 24 4.86 4.72 3.48
CA LEU A 24 5.10 3.41 4.11
C LEU A 24 6.14 3.52 5.23
N ALA A 25 7.30 4.13 4.94
CA ALA A 25 8.34 4.35 5.94
C ALA A 25 7.84 5.20 7.12
N ALA A 26 7.08 6.27 6.84
CA ALA A 26 6.46 7.08 7.89
C ALA A 26 5.42 6.31 8.73
N ALA A 27 4.79 5.27 8.16
CA ALA A 27 3.90 4.36 8.86
C ALA A 27 4.64 3.22 9.61
N GLY A 28 5.97 3.20 9.58
CA GLY A 28 6.80 2.20 10.25
C GLY A 28 6.96 0.89 9.47
N ALA A 29 6.66 0.88 8.17
CA ALA A 29 6.90 -0.29 7.32
C ALA A 29 8.40 -0.50 7.09
N ALA A 30 8.84 -1.76 7.18
CA ALA A 30 10.13 -2.19 6.66
C ALA A 30 10.04 -2.57 5.17
N GLU A 31 8.81 -2.76 4.67
CA GLU A 31 8.53 -3.11 3.29
C GLU A 31 8.41 -1.88 2.38
N VAL A 32 8.75 -2.07 1.11
CA VAL A 32 8.62 -1.05 0.06
C VAL A 32 7.70 -1.53 -1.06
N LEU A 33 6.98 -0.60 -1.68
CA LEU A 33 6.24 -0.85 -2.92
C LEU A 33 7.21 -0.93 -4.09
N ALA A 34 7.13 -2.04 -4.81
CA ALA A 34 7.83 -2.28 -6.07
C ALA A 34 6.84 -2.60 -7.20
N LYS A 35 7.36 -2.64 -8.43
CA LYS A 35 6.59 -3.03 -9.62
C LYS A 35 7.34 -4.10 -10.39
N GLY A 36 6.64 -5.21 -10.64
CA GLY A 36 7.07 -6.29 -11.51
C GLY A 36 6.55 -6.07 -12.94
N ASN A 37 6.62 -7.10 -13.76
CA ASN A 37 6.07 -7.06 -15.12
C ASN A 37 4.53 -7.09 -15.09
N GLY A 38 3.91 -5.92 -14.95
CA GLY A 38 2.45 -5.74 -15.02
C GLY A 38 1.71 -5.74 -13.68
N TYR A 39 2.41 -5.85 -12.55
CA TYR A 39 1.79 -5.88 -11.22
C TYR A 39 2.62 -5.11 -10.19
N PHE A 40 1.95 -4.72 -9.10
CA PHE A 40 2.55 -4.08 -7.94
C PHE A 40 2.62 -5.06 -6.78
N TYR A 41 3.68 -4.97 -5.99
CA TYR A 41 3.87 -5.84 -4.83
C TYR A 41 4.74 -5.18 -3.77
N PHE A 42 4.60 -5.65 -2.52
CA PHE A 42 5.49 -5.27 -1.42
C PHE A 42 6.69 -6.22 -1.33
N MET A 43 7.86 -5.67 -1.06
CA MET A 43 9.11 -6.43 -0.90
C MET A 43 9.94 -5.86 0.25
N GLU A 44 11.10 -6.48 0.53
CA GLU A 44 11.94 -6.19 1.70
C GLU A 44 11.25 -6.55 3.02
N GLY A 45 11.90 -6.24 4.15
CA GLY A 45 11.41 -6.62 5.47
C GLY A 45 11.02 -8.10 5.56
N ASP A 46 9.83 -8.36 6.09
CA ASP A 46 9.28 -9.71 6.21
C ASP A 46 8.36 -10.08 5.04
N ALA A 47 8.27 -9.26 3.98
CA ALA A 47 7.34 -9.51 2.87
C ALA A 47 7.54 -10.87 2.20
N HIS A 48 8.79 -11.39 2.20
CA HIS A 48 9.11 -12.71 1.67
C HIS A 48 8.47 -13.87 2.46
N CYS A 49 8.04 -13.62 3.70
CA CYS A 49 7.29 -14.58 4.53
C CYS A 49 5.77 -14.45 4.39
N TRP A 50 5.27 -13.44 3.68
CA TRP A 50 3.83 -13.19 3.62
C TRP A 50 3.15 -14.18 2.68
N PRO A 51 1.91 -14.60 2.98
CA PRO A 51 1.12 -15.45 2.08
C PRO A 51 0.86 -14.81 0.71
N ALA A 52 0.77 -13.47 0.68
CA ALA A 52 0.64 -12.68 -0.51
C ALA A 52 1.31 -11.32 -0.33
N THR A 53 1.92 -10.82 -1.41
CA THR A 53 2.55 -9.48 -1.45
C THR A 53 1.99 -8.60 -2.56
N MET A 54 1.19 -9.16 -3.47
CA MET A 54 0.69 -8.47 -4.65
C MET A 54 -0.56 -7.66 -4.35
N VAL A 55 -0.71 -6.53 -5.06
CA VAL A 55 -1.92 -5.69 -5.05
C VAL A 55 -2.54 -5.69 -6.45
N TYR A 56 -3.84 -5.99 -6.53
CA TYR A 56 -4.58 -6.22 -7.77
C TYR A 56 -5.03 -4.93 -8.47
N VAL A 57 -4.06 -4.09 -8.85
CA VAL A 57 -4.29 -2.85 -9.61
C VAL A 57 -3.35 -2.72 -10.80
N THR A 58 -3.77 -1.98 -11.84
CA THR A 58 -3.04 -1.90 -13.11
C THR A 58 -2.14 -0.68 -13.21
N ARG A 59 -2.48 0.39 -12.49
CA ARG A 59 -1.75 1.66 -12.48
C ARG A 59 -1.54 2.09 -11.03
N LEU A 60 -0.41 2.76 -10.79
CA LEU A 60 -0.08 3.28 -9.47
C LEU A 60 -1.16 4.26 -8.95
N ASN A 61 -1.76 5.04 -9.87
CA ASN A 61 -2.79 6.04 -9.58
C ASN A 61 -4.21 5.44 -9.45
N ASP A 62 -4.37 4.12 -9.60
CA ASP A 62 -5.66 3.48 -9.31
C ASP A 62 -5.97 3.54 -7.80
N LEU A 63 -4.94 3.77 -6.96
CA LEU A 63 -5.03 3.97 -5.53
C LEU A 63 -4.39 5.30 -5.09
N THR A 64 -4.94 5.93 -4.05
CA THR A 64 -4.28 7.02 -3.32
C THR A 64 -3.17 6.49 -2.41
N VAL A 65 -2.34 7.39 -1.85
CA VAL A 65 -1.29 7.00 -0.87
C VAL A 65 -1.91 6.26 0.32
N GLU A 66 -3.04 6.76 0.83
CA GLU A 66 -3.74 6.19 1.97
C GLU A 66 -4.27 4.78 1.65
N GLN A 67 -4.76 4.57 0.43
CA GLN A 67 -5.20 3.26 -0.04
C GLN A 67 -4.02 2.28 -0.18
N TRP A 68 -2.86 2.71 -0.70
CA TRP A 68 -1.65 1.88 -0.71
C TRP A 68 -1.21 1.44 0.68
N ILE A 69 -1.26 2.35 1.68
CA ILE A 69 -0.99 1.98 3.08
C ILE A 69 -2.04 0.99 3.60
N GLY A 70 -3.30 1.13 3.19
CA GLY A 70 -4.37 0.19 3.53
C GLY A 70 -4.11 -1.23 3.01
N GLU A 71 -3.66 -1.36 1.77
CA GLU A 71 -3.26 -2.65 1.17
C GLU A 71 -2.10 -3.28 1.93
N TRP A 72 -1.05 -2.51 2.23
CA TRP A 72 0.09 -2.97 3.04
C TRP A 72 -0.36 -3.49 4.41
N ARG A 73 -1.21 -2.74 5.12
CA ARG A 73 -1.73 -3.14 6.43
C ARG A 73 -2.53 -4.44 6.35
N SER A 74 -3.35 -4.59 5.32
CA SER A 74 -4.20 -5.76 5.13
C SER A 74 -3.36 -7.03 4.91
N LEU A 75 -2.38 -6.96 4.00
CA LEU A 75 -1.49 -8.09 3.72
C LEU A 75 -0.61 -8.45 4.92
N ARG A 76 -0.05 -7.44 5.61
CA ARG A 76 0.73 -7.65 6.84
C ARG A 76 -0.11 -8.26 7.95
N ALA A 77 -1.36 -7.84 8.10
CA ALA A 77 -2.28 -8.37 9.11
C ALA A 77 -2.65 -9.84 8.84
N ASP A 78 -2.89 -10.22 7.57
CA ASP A 78 -3.10 -11.62 7.19
C ASP A 78 -1.90 -12.50 7.58
N TRP A 79 -0.68 -12.06 7.25
CA TRP A 79 0.54 -12.75 7.67
C TRP A 79 0.65 -12.88 9.20
N LEU A 80 0.45 -11.79 9.95
CA LEU A 80 0.52 -11.80 11.41
C LEU A 80 -0.52 -12.73 12.03
N SER A 81 -1.74 -12.77 11.48
CA SER A 81 -2.81 -13.64 11.97
C SER A 81 -2.48 -15.14 11.87
N ARG A 82 -1.61 -15.53 10.94
CA ARG A 82 -1.20 -16.92 10.69
C ARG A 82 0.03 -17.35 11.49
N LYS A 83 0.76 -16.39 12.04
CA LYS A 83 1.94 -16.64 12.88
C LYS A 83 1.56 -17.03 14.32
N SER A 84 0.29 -16.86 14.70
CA SER A 84 -0.21 -17.07 16.05
C SER A 84 -0.80 -18.45 16.29
#